data_AF-A0A349S3K4-F1
#
_entry.id   AF-A0A349S3K4-F1
#
_cell.length_a   1.000
_cell.length_b   1.000
_cell.length_c   1.000
_cell.angle_alpha   90.00
_cell.angle_beta   90.00
_cell.angle_gamma   90.00
#
_symmetry.space_group_name_H-M   'P 1'
#
loop_
_entity.id
_entity.type
_entity.pdbx_description
1 polymer ?
#
loop_
_entity_poly.entity_id
_entity_poly.type
_entity_poly.pdbx_seq_one_letter_code
_entity_poly.pdbx_strand_id
1 'polypeptide(L)'
;MLWHKIVVIGCIVLLNGCQHQPSSSLTQENNDIRLTRLVQSDIDEVIALHQQAVLQQLQEMMLKLYRRNPSQRYDKDRRTIEESVTEVFLRPVEYGYSHWEGLSGVEMIQLAMDPNYGVNDRILPFILGLRKMI
;
A
#
# COMPACT_ATOMS: atom_id res chain seq x y z
N MET A 1 -4.52 53.93 -7.86
CA MET A 1 -3.76 52.83 -7.20
C MET A 1 -4.51 51.50 -7.14
N LEU A 2 -5.84 51.46 -6.99
CA LEU A 2 -6.61 50.20 -7.00
C LEU A 2 -6.68 49.53 -8.38
N TRP A 3 -6.69 50.32 -9.45
CA TRP A 3 -6.78 49.82 -10.82
C TRP A 3 -5.51 49.09 -11.28
N HIS A 4 -4.33 49.56 -10.88
CA HIS A 4 -3.07 48.85 -11.13
C HIS A 4 -3.00 47.52 -10.35
N LYS A 5 -3.56 47.46 -9.14
CA LYS A 5 -3.64 46.22 -8.36
C LYS A 5 -4.54 45.18 -9.02
N ILE A 6 -5.66 45.59 -9.63
CA ILE A 6 -6.57 44.69 -10.36
C ILE A 6 -5.90 44.15 -11.64
N VAL A 7 -5.15 44.99 -12.37
CA VAL A 7 -4.41 44.57 -13.57
C VAL A 7 -3.30 43.57 -13.23
N VAL A 8 -2.56 43.80 -12.14
CA VAL A 8 -1.48 42.88 -11.71
C VAL A 8 -2.04 41.53 -11.24
N ILE A 9 -3.19 41.52 -10.53
CA ILE A 9 -3.85 40.28 -10.10
C ILE A 9 -4.41 39.50 -11.30
N GLY A 10 -4.93 40.19 -12.32
CA GLY A 10 -5.39 39.56 -13.58
C GLY A 10 -4.26 38.90 -14.36
N CYS A 11 -3.07 39.52 -14.42
CA CYS A 11 -1.89 38.92 -15.08
C CYS A 11 -1.36 37.67 -14.39
N ILE A 12 -1.50 37.54 -13.07
CA ILE A 12 -1.01 36.37 -12.31
C ILE A 12 -1.93 35.15 -12.50
N VAL A 13 -3.23 35.36 -12.72
CA VAL A 13 -4.19 34.26 -12.97
C VAL A 13 -3.98 33.62 -14.35
N LEU A 14 -3.47 34.39 -15.33
CA LEU A 14 -3.17 33.90 -16.69
C LEU A 14 -1.86 33.10 -16.81
N LEU A 15 -1.08 32.97 -15.72
CA LEU A 15 0.18 32.22 -15.69
C LEU A 15 0.05 30.79 -15.15
N ASN A 16 -1.15 30.32 -14.78
CA ASN A 16 -1.37 28.92 -14.42
C ASN A 16 -1.51 28.03 -15.66
N GLY A 17 -0.34 27.71 -16.24
CA GLY A 17 0.04 26.36 -16.66
C GLY A 17 -0.70 25.72 -17.83
N CYS A 18 -0.11 25.82 -19.03
CA CYS A 18 -0.08 24.65 -19.91
C CYS A 18 0.77 23.57 -19.23
N GLN A 19 0.11 22.55 -18.67
CA GLN A 19 0.79 21.31 -18.29
C GLN A 19 1.09 20.51 -19.56
N HIS A 20 2.38 20.22 -19.72
CA HIS A 20 2.95 19.06 -20.44
C HIS A 20 3.02 19.10 -21.98
N GLN A 21 4.20 19.49 -22.49
CA GLN A 21 4.79 18.87 -23.68
C GLN A 21 6.32 18.84 -23.50
N PRO A 22 6.95 17.65 -23.44
CA PRO A 22 8.40 17.58 -23.51
C PRO A 22 8.82 17.82 -24.96
N SER A 23 9.43 18.98 -25.21
CA SER A 23 10.13 19.28 -26.46
C SER A 23 11.50 18.61 -26.45
N SER A 24 11.58 17.38 -26.94
CA SER A 24 12.86 16.80 -27.33
C SER A 24 13.25 17.33 -28.70
N SER A 25 14.14 18.31 -28.71
CA SER A 25 14.93 18.67 -29.89
C SER A 25 15.74 17.47 -30.37
N LEU A 26 15.78 17.31 -31.70
CA LEU A 26 16.47 16.24 -32.41
C LEU A 26 17.98 16.35 -32.20
N THR A 27 18.53 15.56 -31.28
CA THR A 27 19.92 15.07 -31.31
C THR A 27 19.96 13.81 -30.44
N GLN A 28 19.94 12.64 -31.10
CA GLN A 28 20.42 11.28 -30.77
C GLN A 28 20.45 10.72 -29.32
N GLU A 29 20.38 11.51 -28.25
CA GLU A 29 20.38 11.12 -26.82
C GLU A 29 18.97 10.72 -26.30
N ASN A 30 17.90 11.11 -27.00
CA ASN A 30 16.52 10.87 -26.57
C ASN A 30 16.01 9.43 -26.75
N ASN A 31 16.65 8.64 -27.61
CA ASN A 31 16.21 7.26 -27.83
C ASN A 31 16.50 6.38 -26.62
N ASP A 32 17.66 6.56 -25.98
CA ASP A 32 18.04 5.81 -24.79
C ASP A 32 17.16 6.15 -23.60
N ILE A 33 16.82 7.43 -23.40
CA ILE A 33 15.91 7.88 -22.32
C ILE A 33 14.48 7.37 -22.55
N ARG A 34 13.99 7.38 -23.80
CA ARG A 34 12.65 6.85 -24.12
C ARG A 34 12.58 5.34 -23.99
N LEU A 35 13.59 4.61 -24.46
CA LEU A 35 13.68 3.15 -24.30
C LEU A 35 13.81 2.78 -22.82
N THR A 36 14.60 3.52 -22.04
CA THR A 36 14.74 3.30 -20.59
C THR A 36 13.43 3.53 -19.85
N ARG A 37 12.66 4.58 -20.19
CA ARG A 37 11.34 4.83 -19.59
C ARG A 37 10.32 3.74 -19.95
N LEU A 38 10.36 3.20 -21.17
CA LEU A 38 9.51 2.07 -21.57
C LEU A 38 9.88 0.80 -20.80
N VAL A 39 11.17 0.47 -20.74
CA VAL A 39 11.68 -0.69 -19.97
C VAL A 39 11.35 -0.56 -18.48
N GLN A 40 11.46 0.64 -17.90
CA GLN A 40 11.09 0.88 -16.50
C GLN A 40 9.59 0.69 -16.26
N SER A 41 8.73 1.15 -17.18
CA SER A 41 7.28 0.95 -17.10
C SER A 41 6.90 -0.53 -17.10
N ASP A 42 7.55 -1.34 -17.95
CA ASP A 42 7.30 -2.78 -18.01
C ASP A 42 7.74 -3.48 -16.71
N ILE A 43 8.84 -3.02 -16.10
CA ILE A 43 9.32 -3.53 -14.80
C ILE A 43 8.36 -3.13 -13.68
N ASP A 44 7.89 -1.88 -13.65
CA ASP A 44 6.94 -1.39 -12.65
C ASP A 44 5.61 -2.17 -12.73
N GLU A 45 5.15 -2.51 -13.94
CA GLU A 45 3.99 -3.38 -14.13
C GLU A 45 4.20 -4.78 -13.55
N VAL A 46 5.34 -5.41 -13.85
CA VAL A 46 5.67 -6.74 -13.32
C VAL A 46 5.75 -6.72 -11.78
N ILE A 47 6.31 -5.67 -11.20
CA ILE A 47 6.37 -5.50 -9.74
C ILE A 47 4.95 -5.39 -9.15
N ALA A 48 4.09 -4.57 -9.74
CA ALA A 48 2.70 -4.42 -9.29
C ALA A 48 1.92 -5.74 -9.37
N LEU A 49 2.08 -6.50 -10.45
CA LEU A 49 1.49 -7.83 -10.60
C LEU A 49 2.02 -8.81 -9.54
N HIS A 50 3.31 -8.76 -9.24
CA HIS A 50 3.90 -9.58 -8.20
C HIS A 50 3.37 -9.23 -6.81
N GLN A 51 3.30 -7.93 -6.46
CA GLN A 51 2.71 -7.46 -5.20
C GLN A 51 1.25 -7.93 -5.06
N GLN A 52 0.46 -7.82 -6.13
CA GLN A 52 -0.92 -8.32 -6.14
C GLN A 52 -0.99 -9.84 -5.91
N ALA A 53 -0.14 -10.62 -6.57
CA ALA A 53 -0.09 -12.07 -6.40
C ALA A 53 0.30 -12.46 -4.96
N VAL A 54 1.30 -11.80 -4.37
CA VAL A 54 1.73 -12.04 -2.99
C VAL A 54 0.60 -11.69 -2.01
N LEU A 55 -0.13 -10.59 -2.22
CA LEU A 55 -1.29 -10.23 -1.39
C LEU A 55 -2.40 -11.28 -1.45
N GLN A 56 -2.69 -11.85 -2.63
CA GLN A 56 -3.65 -12.93 -2.78
C GLN A 56 -3.21 -14.20 -2.03
N GLN A 57 -1.93 -14.55 -2.13
CA GLN A 57 -1.38 -15.69 -1.39
C GLN A 57 -1.42 -15.46 0.12
N LEU A 58 -1.17 -14.22 0.57
CA LEU A 58 -1.24 -13.83 1.98
C LEU A 58 -2.69 -13.95 2.52
N GLN A 59 -3.68 -13.58 1.71
CA GLN A 59 -5.10 -13.75 2.03
C GLN A 59 -5.47 -15.23 2.16
N GLU A 60 -5.03 -16.07 1.21
CA GLU A 60 -5.26 -17.52 1.27
C GLU A 60 -4.58 -18.15 2.49
N MET A 61 -3.36 -17.70 2.83
CA MET A 61 -2.64 -18.15 4.02
C MET A 61 -3.40 -17.79 5.30
N MET A 62 -3.89 -16.57 5.44
CA MET A 62 -4.70 -16.15 6.59
C MET A 62 -5.95 -17.02 6.75
N LEU A 63 -6.65 -17.30 5.65
CA LEU A 63 -7.83 -18.17 5.62
C LEU A 63 -7.48 -19.59 6.10
N LYS A 64 -6.38 -20.18 5.60
CA LYS A 64 -5.92 -21.51 6.02
C LYS A 64 -5.52 -21.56 7.50
N LEU A 65 -4.83 -20.54 7.99
CA LEU A 65 -4.41 -20.46 9.40
C LEU A 65 -5.61 -20.37 10.34
N TYR A 66 -6.60 -19.53 10.03
CA TYR A 66 -7.81 -19.44 10.84
C TYR A 66 -8.68 -20.69 10.75
N ARG A 67 -8.79 -21.33 9.58
CA ARG A 67 -9.50 -22.62 9.48
C ARG A 67 -8.84 -23.71 10.32
N ARG A 68 -7.51 -23.72 10.40
CA ARG A 68 -6.76 -24.65 11.25
C ARG A 68 -6.97 -24.38 12.74
N ASN A 69 -7.03 -23.11 13.15
CA ASN A 69 -7.18 -22.71 14.54
C ASN A 69 -8.29 -21.65 14.71
N PRO A 70 -9.57 -22.03 14.57
CA PRO A 70 -10.68 -21.07 14.52
C PRO A 70 -10.87 -20.30 15.84
N SER A 71 -10.44 -20.87 16.96
CA SER A 71 -10.53 -20.26 18.30
C SER A 71 -9.59 -19.09 18.52
N GLN A 72 -8.50 -18.98 17.74
CA GLN A 72 -7.50 -17.90 17.88
C GLN A 72 -8.01 -16.57 17.32
N ARG A 73 -9.02 -16.60 16.45
CA ARG A 73 -9.53 -15.39 15.82
C ARG A 73 -10.23 -14.47 16.85
N TYR A 74 -9.85 -13.19 16.89
CA TYR A 74 -10.36 -12.25 17.91
C TYR A 74 -11.85 -11.93 17.77
N ASP A 75 -12.37 -11.93 16.55
CA ASP A 75 -13.74 -11.55 16.20
C ASP A 75 -14.62 -12.76 15.86
N LYS A 76 -14.25 -13.94 16.37
CA LYS A 76 -14.91 -15.22 16.09
C LYS A 76 -16.42 -15.22 16.34
N ASP A 77 -16.88 -14.43 17.30
CA ASP A 77 -18.29 -14.34 17.70
C ASP A 77 -19.07 -13.29 16.90
N ARG A 78 -18.40 -12.52 16.02
CA ARG A 78 -18.99 -11.39 15.27
C ARG A 78 -19.11 -11.64 13.77
N ARG A 79 -18.23 -12.46 13.19
CA ARG A 79 -18.11 -12.65 11.73
C ARG A 79 -17.73 -14.09 11.37
N THR A 80 -17.98 -14.50 10.15
CA THR A 80 -17.38 -15.70 9.54
C THR A 80 -15.89 -15.49 9.25
N ILE A 81 -15.12 -16.58 9.10
CA ILE A 81 -13.67 -16.47 8.86
C ILE A 81 -13.41 -15.69 7.57
N GLU A 82 -14.18 -15.99 6.53
CA GLU A 82 -14.11 -15.37 5.22
C GLU A 82 -14.37 -13.86 5.29
N GLU A 83 -15.36 -13.41 6.06
CA GLU A 83 -15.63 -11.98 6.28
C GLU A 83 -14.50 -11.29 7.05
N SER A 84 -13.94 -11.93 8.08
CA SER A 84 -12.80 -11.36 8.83
C SER A 84 -11.57 -11.19 7.95
N VAL A 85 -11.25 -12.21 7.15
CA VAL A 85 -10.13 -12.16 6.20
C VAL A 85 -10.39 -11.07 5.17
N THR A 86 -11.57 -11.03 4.57
CA THR A 86 -11.93 -10.02 3.57
C THR A 86 -11.78 -8.61 4.14
N GLU A 87 -12.29 -8.35 5.34
CA GLU A 87 -12.17 -7.05 5.99
C GLU A 87 -10.70 -6.62 6.15
N VAL A 88 -9.84 -7.53 6.59
CA VAL A 88 -8.42 -7.22 6.81
C VAL A 88 -7.75 -6.72 5.54
N PHE A 89 -8.05 -7.34 4.39
CA PHE A 89 -7.46 -6.96 3.10
C PHE A 89 -8.18 -5.80 2.39
N LEU A 90 -9.46 -5.55 2.69
CA LEU A 90 -10.17 -4.36 2.23
C LEU A 90 -9.64 -3.07 2.87
N ARG A 91 -9.13 -3.16 4.11
CA ARG A 91 -8.55 -2.01 4.80
C ARG A 91 -7.18 -1.64 4.23
N PRO A 92 -6.83 -0.34 4.16
CA PRO A 92 -5.49 0.12 3.81
C PRO A 92 -4.42 -0.48 4.73
N VAL A 93 -3.17 -0.54 4.27
CA VAL A 93 -2.05 -1.07 5.07
C VAL A 93 -1.79 -0.17 6.30
N GLU A 94 -2.11 1.12 6.17
CA GLU A 94 -2.01 2.15 7.20
C GLU A 94 -3.13 2.06 8.24
N TYR A 95 -4.10 1.15 8.05
CA TYR A 95 -5.13 0.92 9.05
C TYR A 95 -4.49 0.39 10.33
N GLY A 96 -4.28 1.30 11.27
CA GLY A 96 -3.67 1.02 12.56
C GLY A 96 -4.61 0.23 13.46
N TYR A 97 -4.08 -0.84 14.05
CA TYR A 97 -4.66 -1.42 15.24
C TYR A 97 -3.98 -0.76 16.44
N SER A 98 -4.75 -0.17 17.35
CA SER A 98 -4.22 0.58 18.49
C SER A 98 -3.19 -0.20 19.33
N HIS A 99 -3.31 -1.53 19.37
CA HIS A 99 -2.41 -2.41 20.12
C HIS A 99 -1.03 -2.60 19.46
N TRP A 100 -0.90 -2.32 18.16
CA TRP A 100 0.33 -2.53 17.37
C TRP A 100 0.75 -1.27 16.61
N GLU A 101 0.22 -0.12 17.02
CA GLU A 101 0.59 1.16 16.44
C GLU A 101 2.08 1.43 16.67
N GLY A 102 2.76 1.93 15.64
CA GLY A 102 4.21 2.18 15.69
C GLY A 102 5.11 0.96 15.51
N LEU A 103 4.59 -0.27 15.57
CA LEU A 103 5.40 -1.48 15.31
C LEU A 103 5.72 -1.65 13.82
N SER A 104 6.98 -1.98 13.53
CA SER A 104 7.43 -2.43 12.22
C SER A 104 6.87 -3.81 11.87
N GLY A 105 6.91 -4.19 10.59
CA GLY A 105 6.45 -5.52 10.15
C GLY A 105 7.19 -6.67 10.86
N VAL A 106 8.50 -6.52 11.07
CA VAL A 106 9.34 -7.51 11.77
C VAL A 106 8.95 -7.65 13.23
N GLU A 107 8.75 -6.53 13.94
CA GLU A 107 8.32 -6.55 15.35
C GLU A 107 6.95 -7.21 15.51
N MET A 108 6.01 -6.98 14.58
CA MET A 108 4.71 -7.65 14.60
C MET A 108 4.82 -9.17 14.39
N ILE A 109 5.73 -9.62 13.52
CA ILE A 109 6.00 -11.05 13.31
C ILE A 109 6.61 -11.67 14.57
N GLN A 110 7.60 -11.01 15.18
CA GLN A 110 8.22 -11.46 16.42
C GLN A 110 7.19 -11.54 17.56
N LEU A 111 6.34 -10.53 17.69
CA LEU A 111 5.25 -10.48 18.67
C LEU A 111 4.29 -11.66 18.51
N ALA A 112 3.92 -12.02 17.28
CA ALA A 112 3.05 -13.16 17.02
C ALA A 112 3.68 -14.51 17.43
N MET A 113 5.02 -14.61 17.35
CA MET A 113 5.80 -15.80 17.69
C MET A 113 6.19 -15.87 19.17
N ASP A 114 6.07 -14.79 19.94
CA ASP A 114 6.40 -14.77 21.36
C ASP A 114 5.49 -15.75 22.14
N PRO A 115 6.03 -16.79 22.80
CA PRO A 115 5.24 -17.72 23.60
C PRO A 115 4.35 -17.03 24.64
N ASN A 116 4.79 -15.88 25.17
CA ASN A 116 4.08 -15.11 26.19
C ASN A 116 3.06 -14.12 25.64
N TYR A 117 2.83 -14.10 24.32
CA TYR A 117 1.85 -13.20 23.72
C TYR A 117 0.43 -13.49 24.24
N GLY A 118 -0.08 -12.57 25.06
CA GLY A 118 -1.30 -12.74 25.84
C GLY A 118 -2.60 -12.44 25.11
N VAL A 119 -2.54 -11.98 23.85
CA VAL A 119 -3.73 -11.77 23.01
C VAL A 119 -4.09 -13.08 22.31
N ASN A 120 -5.38 -13.40 22.25
CA ASN A 120 -5.86 -14.65 21.67
C ASN A 120 -5.57 -14.80 20.17
N ASP A 121 -5.38 -13.68 19.44
CA ASP A 121 -5.15 -13.69 17.99
C ASP A 121 -3.69 -13.38 17.62
N ARG A 122 -2.96 -14.46 17.37
CA ARG A 122 -1.57 -14.45 16.88
C ARG A 122 -1.48 -14.41 15.36
N ILE A 123 -2.53 -14.87 14.68
CA ILE A 123 -2.55 -14.95 13.22
C ILE A 123 -2.64 -13.54 12.63
N LEU A 124 -3.47 -12.67 13.23
CA LEU A 124 -3.63 -11.30 12.77
C LEU A 124 -2.32 -10.48 12.77
N PRO A 125 -1.55 -10.35 13.88
CA PRO A 125 -0.30 -9.60 13.86
C PRO A 125 0.75 -10.23 12.92
N PHE A 126 0.78 -11.56 12.79
CA PHE A 126 1.67 -12.24 11.84
C PHE A 126 1.38 -11.84 10.39
N ILE A 127 0.11 -11.89 9.98
CA ILE A 127 -0.31 -11.52 8.62
C ILE A 127 -0.09 -10.04 8.35
N LEU A 128 -0.43 -9.16 9.30
CA LEU A 128 -0.22 -7.72 9.15
C LEU A 128 1.27 -7.36 9.09
N GLY A 129 2.11 -8.06 9.85
CA GLY A 129 3.55 -7.90 9.81
C GLY A 129 4.13 -8.23 8.43
N LEU A 130 3.72 -9.36 7.85
CA LEU A 130 4.09 -9.73 6.48
C LEU A 130 3.55 -8.73 5.44
N ARG A 131 2.30 -8.29 5.59
CA ARG A 131 1.68 -7.33 4.67
C ARG A 131 2.41 -5.99 4.65
N LYS A 132 2.91 -5.52 5.79
CA LYS A 132 3.70 -4.28 5.91
C LYS A 132 5.05 -4.31 5.18
N MET A 133 5.53 -5.50 4.80
CA MET A 133 6.81 -5.67 4.11
C MET A 133 6.66 -5.73 2.57
N ILE A 134 5.43 -5.74 2.07
CA ILE A 134 5.08 -5.71 0.63
C ILE A 134 4.97 -4.25 0.18
#